data_AF-A0A2A2TCU5-F1
#
_entry.id   AF-A0A2A2TCU5-F1
#
_cell.length_a   1.000
_cell.length_b   1.000
_cell.length_c   1.000
_cell.angle_alpha   90.00
_cell.angle_beta   90.00
_cell.angle_gamma   90.00
#
_symmetry.space_group_name_H-M   'P 1'
#
loop_
_entity.id
_entity.type
_entity.pdbx_description
1 polymer ?
#
loop_
_entity_poly.entity_id
_entity_poly.type
_entity_poly.pdbx_seq_one_letter_code
_entity_poly.pdbx_strand_id
1 'polypeptide(L)' 'MDSEAFQLTLEQQFQMRMMEESAHNMTHEQMVETLVQASRLLMVKDNMIRNLLKRCPI' A
#
# COMPACT_ATOMS: atom_id res chain seq x y z
N MET A 1 -15.82 9.99 -10.16
CA MET A 1 -15.32 8.79 -9.47
C MET A 1 -15.93 8.80 -8.08
N ASP A 2 -16.38 7.66 -7.60
CA ASP A 2 -17.00 7.54 -6.28
C ASP A 2 -15.95 7.83 -5.20
N SER A 3 -16.19 8.81 -4.32
CA SER A 3 -15.20 9.26 -3.34
C SER A 3 -14.91 8.19 -2.29
N GLU A 4 -15.85 7.27 -2.10
CA GLU A 4 -15.77 6.13 -1.18
C GLU A 4 -14.76 5.06 -1.66
N ALA A 5 -14.46 4.99 -2.96
CA ALA A 5 -13.56 3.97 -3.52
C ALA A 5 -12.10 4.11 -3.04
N PHE A 6 -11.72 5.27 -2.49
CA PHE A 6 -10.40 5.52 -1.91
C PHE A 6 -10.38 5.44 -0.38
N GLN A 7 -11.53 5.20 0.26
CA GLN A 7 -11.59 4.98 1.69
C GLN A 7 -11.14 3.56 2.03
N LEU A 8 -10.38 3.43 3.11
CA LEU A 8 -9.98 2.13 3.62
C LEU A 8 -11.20 1.43 4.22
N THR A 9 -11.36 0.13 3.93
CA THR A 9 -12.35 -0.69 4.65
C THR A 9 -11.99 -0.81 6.12
N LEU A 10 -12.94 -1.21 6.96
CA LEU A 10 -12.70 -1.42 8.40
C LEU A 10 -11.53 -2.37 8.66
N GLU A 11 -11.44 -3.45 7.88
CA GLU A 11 -10.36 -4.43 7.98
C GLU A 11 -9.02 -3.81 7.59
N GLN A 12 -8.98 -2.99 6.54
CA GLN A 12 -7.76 -2.29 6.14
C GLN A 12 -7.32 -1.26 7.19
N GLN A 13 -8.26 -0.56 7.82
CA GLN A 13 -7.97 0.34 8.95
C GLN A 13 -7.41 -0.43 10.15
N PHE A 14 -7.95 -1.62 10.45
CA PHE A 14 -7.40 -2.49 11.49
C PHE A 14 -5.97 -2.94 11.17
N GLN A 15 -5.70 -3.33 9.91
CA GLN A 15 -4.34 -3.68 9.47
C GLN A 15 -3.36 -2.51 9.61
N MET A 16 -3.80 -1.28 9.33
CA MET A 16 -2.98 -0.08 9.54
C MET A 16 -2.57 0.07 11.01
N ARG A 17 -3.49 -0.18 11.97
CA ARG A 17 -3.17 -0.15 13.40
C ARG A 17 -2.14 -1.20 13.81
N MET A 18 -2.29 -2.42 13.34
CA MET A 18 -1.30 -3.48 13.62
C MET A 18 0.07 -3.17 12.99
N MET A 19 0.09 -2.56 11.81
CA MET A 19 1.32 -2.11 11.16
C MET A 19 1.99 -1.00 11.97
N GLU A 20 1.24 -0.01 12.47
CA GLU A 20 1.75 1.04 13.37
C GLU A 20 2.41 0.43 14.61
N GLU A 21 1.73 -0.50 15.30
CA GLU A 21 2.28 -1.17 16.48
C GLU A 21 3.54 -1.99 16.15
N SER A 22 3.56 -2.67 15.01
CA SER A 22 4.72 -3.43 14.55
C SER A 22 5.91 -2.52 14.23
N ALA A 23 5.66 -1.37 13.60
CA ALA A 23 6.70 -0.41 13.24
C ALA A 23 7.42 0.17 14.47
N HIS A 24 6.72 0.36 15.60
CA HIS A 24 7.35 0.81 16.85
C HIS A 24 8.39 -0.17 17.41
N ASN A 25 8.29 -1.46 17.05
CA ASN A 25 9.19 -2.51 17.52
C ASN A 25 10.31 -2.82 16.51
N MET A 26 10.36 -2.14 15.36
CA MET A 26 11.37 -2.38 14.34
C MET A 26 12.70 -1.69 14.68
N THR A 27 13.81 -2.36 14.37
CA THR A 27 15.11 -1.69 14.35
C THR A 27 15.21 -0.72 13.18
N HIS A 28 16.16 0.22 13.24
CA HIS A 28 16.40 1.15 12.15
C HIS A 28 16.68 0.43 10.81
N GLU A 29 17.47 -0.65 10.84
CA GLU A 29 17.77 -1.45 9.64
C GLU A 29 16.50 -2.09 9.05
N GLN A 30 15.67 -2.69 9.90
CA GLN A 30 14.40 -3.29 9.49
C GLN A 30 13.42 -2.25 8.91
N MET A 31 13.37 -1.05 9.50
CA MET A 31 12.54 0.04 8.98
C MET A 31 13.00 0.49 7.60
N VAL A 32 14.31 0.69 7.41
CA VAL A 32 14.87 1.10 6.11
C VAL A 32 14.62 0.03 5.05
N GLU A 33 14.85 -1.25 5.38
CA GLU A 33 14.59 -2.35 4.46
C GLU A 33 13.10 -2.42 4.08
N THR A 34 12.21 -2.36 5.07
CA THR A 34 10.76 -2.37 4.87
C THR A 34 10.31 -1.21 3.98
N LEU A 35 10.86 -0.01 4.21
CA LEU A 35 10.55 1.17 3.40
C LEU A 35 10.96 0.97 1.94
N VAL A 36 12.17 0.48 1.68
CA VAL A 36 12.66 0.22 0.32
C VAL A 36 11.80 -0.84 -0.39
N GLN A 37 11.41 -1.91 0.33
CA GLN A 37 10.53 -2.94 -0.21
C GLN A 37 9.14 -2.38 -0.53
N ALA A 38 8.55 -1.58 0.38
CA ALA A 38 7.25 -0.94 0.17
C ALA A 38 7.28 0.03 -1.03
N SER A 39 8.32 0.86 -1.16
CA SER A 39 8.49 1.76 -2.31
C SER A 39 8.55 1.00 -3.63
N ARG A 40 9.25 -0.14 -3.68
CA ARG A 40 9.29 -1.00 -4.86
C ARG A 40 7.92 -1.58 -5.19
N LEU A 41 7.18 -2.04 -4.19
CA LEU A 41 5.84 -2.59 -4.37
C LEU A 41 4.85 -1.53 -4.88
N LEU A 42 4.96 -0.28 -4.46
CA LEU A 42 4.17 0.83 -4.99
C LEU A 42 4.38 1.00 -6.50
N MET A 43 5.65 1.03 -6.96
CA MET A 43 5.95 1.14 -8.39
C MET A 43 5.39 -0.03 -9.21
N VAL A 44 5.44 -1.24 -8.66
CA VAL A 44 4.86 -2.43 -9.32
C VAL A 44 3.33 -2.30 -9.40
N LYS A 45 2.67 -1.86 -8.33
CA LYS A 45 1.22 -1.64 -8.31
C LYS A 45 0.79 -0.54 -9.29
N ASP A 46 1.56 0.54 -9.42
CA ASP A 46 1.30 1.59 -10.41
C ASP A 46 1.35 1.05 -11.83
N ASN A 47 2.35 0.23 -12.13
CA ASN A 47 2.47 -0.44 -13.44
C ASN A 47 1.30 -1.37 -13.71
N MET A 48 0.84 -2.11 -12.69
CA MET A 48 -0.35 -2.96 -12.80
C MET A 48 -1.60 -2.15 -13.07
N ILE A 49 -1.88 -1.10 -12.30
CA ILE A 49 -3.04 -0.22 -12.48
C ILE A 49 -3.01 0.38 -13.89
N ARG A 50 -1.87 0.91 -14.33
CA ARG A 50 -1.69 1.43 -15.69
C ARG A 50 -2.01 0.39 -16.77
N ASN A 51 -1.57 -0.85 -16.59
CA ASN A 51 -1.84 -1.93 -17.53
C ASN A 51 -3.32 -2.36 -17.54
N LEU A 52 -3.98 -2.35 -16.39
CA LEU A 52 -5.42 -2.63 -16.29
C LEU A 52 -6.24 -1.52 -16.97
N LEU A 53 -5.90 -0.25 -16.74
CA LEU A 53 -6.54 0.89 -17.39
C LEU A 53 -6.38 0.84 -18.92
N LYS A 54 -5.23 0.40 -19.43
CA LYS A 54 -5.04 0.19 -20.88
C LYS A 54 -5.94 -0.94 -21.45
N ARG A 55 -6.35 -1.90 -20.63
CA ARG A 55 -7.15 -3.08 -21.03
C ARG A 55 -8.65 -2.89 -20.84
N CYS A 56 -9.06 -1.94 -20.02
CA CYS A 56 -10.44 -1.47 -19.95
C CYS A 56 -10.57 -0.22 -20.83
N PRO A 57 -10.91 -0.34 -22.13
CA PRO A 57 -11.36 0.81 -22.89
C PRO A 57 -12.64 1.33 -22.20
N ILE A 58 -12.54 2.54 -21.64
CA ILE A 58 -13.69 3.30 -21.13
C ILE A 58 -14.44 3.85 -22.33
#